data_AF-A0A9D1XBX0-F1
#
_entry.id   AF-A0A9D1XBX0-F1
#
_cell.length_a   1.000
_cell.length_b   1.000
_cell.length_c   1.000
_cell.angle_alpha   90.00
_cell.angle_beta   90.00
_cell.angle_gamma   90.00
#
_symmetry.space_group_name_H-M   'P 1'
#
loop_
_entity.id
_entity.type
_entity.pdbx_description
1 polymer ?
#
loop_
_entity_poly.entity_id
_entity_poly.type
_entity_poly.pdbx_seq_one_letter_code
_entity_poly.pdbx_strand_id
1 'polypeptide(L)'
;MTKDEIESFITQFPIYQYQFLKPDEIEYNDRVRTICKKECPRYGTSWSCPPAVGTVEECMERCHQYDDVLFFSSIAQVQDVMDLKESLATKAEHEKMTHLIEQYLREHQVDTYTLSSDSCAACDKCAYPKAACRHPEQMFPCIESHGIIVANLVEKFAMDYFLGEQYIVWFSLIFFKNAERQTSTDTVEETPEDSAEYESLQETEEPLSAGDVPEGEESQALVDDQENEESQPFENDQEGKERQTDETDQDGQKPGTASKV
;
A
#
# COMPACT_ATOMS: atom_id res chain seq x y z
N MET A 1 7.44 20.40 -7.64
CA MET A 1 8.55 19.53 -8.01
C MET A 1 8.06 18.52 -9.03
N THR A 2 8.81 18.29 -10.11
CA THR A 2 8.48 17.30 -11.15
C THR A 2 9.04 15.93 -10.79
N LYS A 3 8.55 14.87 -11.45
CA LYS A 3 9.08 13.51 -11.29
C LYS A 3 10.55 13.42 -11.67
N ASP A 4 10.97 14.13 -12.71
CA ASP A 4 12.38 14.17 -13.17
C ASP A 4 13.32 14.78 -12.11
N GLU A 5 12.87 15.80 -11.38
CA GLU A 5 13.64 16.39 -10.28
C GLU A 5 13.79 15.41 -9.11
N ILE A 6 12.71 14.69 -8.78
CA ILE A 6 12.73 13.64 -7.75
C ILE A 6 13.66 12.51 -8.19
N GLU A 7 13.52 12.03 -9.43
CA GLU A 7 14.36 10.99 -10.02
C GLU A 7 15.84 11.38 -9.93
N SER A 8 16.19 12.59 -10.35
CA SER A 8 17.55 13.12 -10.28
C SER A 8 18.07 13.10 -8.84
N PHE A 9 17.27 13.52 -7.87
CA PHE A 9 17.67 13.51 -6.46
C PHE A 9 17.93 12.09 -5.95
N ILE A 10 17.02 11.16 -6.25
CA ILE A 10 17.07 9.81 -5.67
C ILE A 10 18.24 8.96 -6.22
N THR A 11 18.80 9.32 -7.38
CA THR A 11 20.02 8.68 -7.93
C THR A 11 21.25 8.79 -7.03
N GLN A 12 21.22 9.66 -6.02
CA GLN A 12 22.30 9.80 -5.03
C GLN A 12 22.28 8.72 -3.94
N PHE A 13 21.20 7.92 -3.87
CA PHE A 13 21.03 6.86 -2.87
C PHE A 13 21.17 5.47 -3.51
N PRO A 14 21.51 4.43 -2.74
CA PRO A 14 21.53 3.04 -3.20
C PRO A 14 20.10 2.47 -3.32
N ILE A 15 19.24 3.13 -4.11
CA ILE A 15 17.93 2.60 -4.50
C ILE A 15 18.16 1.46 -5.50
N TYR A 16 17.48 0.35 -5.26
CA TYR A 16 17.57 -0.82 -6.12
C TYR A 16 16.60 -0.73 -7.30
N GLN A 17 15.32 -0.49 -7.03
CA GLN A 17 14.28 -0.27 -8.03
C GLN A 17 13.35 0.84 -7.56
N TYR A 18 12.72 1.56 -8.48
CA TYR A 18 11.67 2.52 -8.16
C TYR A 18 10.65 2.63 -9.29
N GLN A 19 9.46 3.11 -8.96
CA GLN A 19 8.36 3.37 -9.88
C GLN A 19 7.58 4.59 -9.41
N PHE A 20 7.15 5.42 -10.36
CA PHE A 20 6.10 6.42 -10.11
C PHE A 20 4.74 5.85 -10.51
N LEU A 21 3.75 5.95 -9.63
CA LEU A 21 2.39 5.46 -9.86
C LEU A 21 1.35 6.45 -9.30
N LYS A 22 0.09 6.24 -9.64
CA LYS A 22 -1.06 6.96 -9.07
C LYS A 22 -1.59 6.26 -7.81
N PRO A 23 -2.17 7.00 -6.85
CA PRO A 23 -2.83 6.38 -5.69
C PRO A 23 -3.90 5.34 -6.08
N ASP A 24 -4.65 5.59 -7.17
CA ASP A 24 -5.67 4.69 -7.71
C ASP A 24 -5.10 3.35 -8.22
N GLU A 25 -3.78 3.25 -8.41
CA GLU A 25 -3.12 2.02 -8.83
C GLU A 25 -2.80 1.08 -7.65
N ILE A 26 -3.03 1.52 -6.41
CA ILE A 26 -2.75 0.78 -5.19
C ILE A 26 -4.02 0.06 -4.73
N GLU A 27 -3.89 -1.25 -4.49
CA GLU A 27 -4.97 -2.06 -3.92
C GLU A 27 -4.91 -2.02 -2.38
N TYR A 28 -6.07 -1.78 -1.76
CA TYR A 28 -6.25 -1.77 -0.31
C TYR A 28 -7.14 -2.93 0.12
N ASN A 29 -6.67 -3.75 1.05
CA ASN A 29 -7.34 -4.96 1.50
C ASN A 29 -7.17 -5.17 3.01
N ASP A 30 -8.27 -5.15 3.76
CA ASP A 30 -8.25 -5.34 5.21
C ASP A 30 -7.71 -6.70 5.65
N ARG A 31 -7.68 -7.70 4.76
CA ARG A 31 -7.10 -9.02 5.06
C ARG A 31 -5.65 -8.94 5.52
N VAL A 32 -4.84 -8.02 4.99
CA VAL A 32 -3.44 -7.86 5.42
C VAL A 32 -3.33 -7.48 6.90
N ARG A 33 -4.30 -6.72 7.43
CA ARG A 33 -4.36 -6.35 8.85
C ARG A 33 -4.68 -7.53 9.78
N THR A 34 -5.11 -8.66 9.23
CA THR A 34 -5.24 -9.91 10.00
C THR A 34 -3.89 -10.35 10.55
N ILE A 35 -2.83 -10.25 9.74
CA ILE A 35 -1.45 -10.56 10.17
C ILE A 35 -1.01 -9.57 11.24
N CYS A 36 -1.28 -8.27 11.05
CA CYS A 36 -1.01 -7.27 12.08
C CYS A 36 -1.67 -7.65 13.42
N LYS A 37 -2.96 -8.00 13.41
CA LYS A 37 -3.72 -8.30 14.62
C LYS A 37 -3.31 -9.61 15.31
N LYS A 38 -2.93 -10.63 14.53
CA LYS A 38 -2.66 -11.97 15.05
C LYS A 38 -1.19 -12.22 15.38
N GLU A 39 -0.29 -11.66 14.59
CA GLU A 39 1.13 -12.07 14.56
C GLU A 39 2.09 -10.92 14.85
N CYS A 40 1.70 -9.67 14.61
CA CYS A 40 2.60 -8.53 14.81
C CYS A 40 2.60 -8.05 16.28
N PRO A 41 3.73 -8.07 16.99
CA PRO A 41 3.82 -7.59 18.37
C PRO A 41 3.63 -6.07 18.50
N ARG A 42 3.61 -5.34 17.38
CA ARG A 42 3.44 -3.87 17.35
C ARG A 42 1.97 -3.45 17.29
N TYR A 43 1.04 -4.35 17.00
CA TYR A 43 -0.39 -4.04 16.92
C TYR A 43 -0.92 -3.45 18.24
N GLY A 44 -1.62 -2.32 18.16
CA GLY A 44 -2.15 -1.61 19.33
C GLY A 44 -1.09 -1.00 20.25
N THR A 45 0.17 -0.87 19.81
CA THR A 45 1.27 -0.33 20.63
C THR A 45 1.90 0.96 20.09
N SER A 46 1.58 1.35 18.85
CA SER A 46 2.22 2.47 18.16
C SER A 46 1.23 3.28 17.33
N TRP A 47 1.49 4.59 17.19
CA TRP A 47 0.78 5.48 16.26
C TRP A 47 0.95 5.08 14.79
N SER A 48 2.00 4.32 14.45
CA SER A 48 2.29 3.82 13.10
C SER A 48 1.54 2.54 12.73
N CYS A 49 0.73 1.98 13.62
CA CYS A 49 0.12 0.66 13.47
C CYS A 49 -1.38 0.69 13.79
N PRO A 50 -2.18 -0.27 13.31
CA PRO A 50 -3.59 -0.34 13.66
C PRO A 50 -3.78 -0.64 15.16
N PRO A 51 -4.87 -0.16 15.78
CA PRO A 51 -5.94 0.63 15.18
C PRO A 51 -5.63 2.14 15.08
N ALA A 52 -4.44 2.59 15.49
CA ALA A 52 -4.10 4.01 15.59
C ALA A 52 -4.12 4.76 14.24
N VAL A 53 -3.80 4.07 13.15
CA VAL A 53 -3.75 4.63 11.79
C VAL A 53 -5.15 4.86 11.17
N GLY A 54 -6.21 4.34 11.80
CA GLY A 54 -7.59 4.35 11.29
C GLY A 54 -8.02 3.01 10.67
N THR A 55 -9.20 2.99 10.08
CA THR A 55 -9.73 1.92 9.20
C THR A 55 -8.92 1.84 7.90
N VAL A 56 -9.13 0.80 7.08
CA VAL A 56 -8.43 0.71 5.78
C VAL A 56 -8.99 1.76 4.82
N GLU A 57 -10.29 2.00 4.89
CA GLU A 57 -11.00 3.01 4.12
C GLU A 57 -10.45 4.42 4.41
N GLU A 58 -10.31 4.79 5.69
CA GLU A 58 -9.69 6.08 6.08
C GLU A 58 -8.21 6.18 5.64
N CYS A 59 -7.48 5.07 5.65
CA CYS A 59 -6.10 5.01 5.16
C CYS A 59 -6.04 5.23 3.64
N MET A 60 -6.92 4.57 2.88
CA MET A 60 -7.07 4.76 1.44
C MET A 60 -7.45 6.21 1.13
N GLU A 61 -8.51 6.74 1.73
CA GLU A 61 -8.96 8.12 1.51
C GLU A 61 -7.83 9.13 1.75
N ARG A 62 -7.01 8.93 2.80
CA ARG A 62 -5.83 9.77 3.08
C ARG A 62 -4.79 9.70 1.96
N CYS A 63 -4.46 8.50 1.49
CA CYS A 63 -3.53 8.29 0.39
C CYS A 63 -4.02 8.90 -0.94
N HIS A 64 -5.34 8.88 -1.21
CA HIS A 64 -5.94 9.46 -2.42
C HIS A 64 -5.99 11.00 -2.42
N GLN A 65 -5.60 11.69 -1.33
CA GLN A 65 -5.46 13.16 -1.30
C GLN A 65 -4.21 13.66 -2.04
N TYR A 66 -3.35 12.75 -2.47
CA TYR A 66 -2.10 13.03 -3.17
C TYR A 66 -2.22 12.71 -4.66
N ASP A 67 -1.24 13.17 -5.45
CA ASP A 67 -1.37 13.16 -6.90
C ASP A 67 -0.58 12.04 -7.55
N ASP A 68 0.56 11.71 -6.94
CA ASP A 68 1.51 10.71 -7.40
C ASP A 68 2.16 10.04 -6.17
N VAL A 69 2.75 8.87 -6.42
CA VAL A 69 3.44 8.07 -5.42
C VAL A 69 4.80 7.66 -5.97
N LEU A 70 5.85 7.86 -5.18
CA LEU A 70 7.15 7.23 -5.39
C LEU A 70 7.17 5.92 -4.62
N PHE A 71 7.15 4.80 -5.33
CA PHE A 71 7.38 3.47 -4.79
C PHE A 71 8.83 3.07 -5.06
N PHE A 72 9.59 2.73 -4.03
CA PHE A 72 10.99 2.36 -4.23
C PHE A 72 11.44 1.28 -3.27
N SER A 73 12.52 0.60 -3.66
CA SER A 73 13.13 -0.45 -2.89
C SER A 73 14.62 -0.23 -2.68
N SER A 74 15.16 -0.88 -1.64
CA SER A 74 16.60 -1.04 -1.45
C SER A 74 16.91 -2.46 -1.02
N ILE A 75 18.13 -2.90 -1.26
CA ILE A 75 18.58 -4.25 -0.90
C ILE A 75 19.58 -4.21 0.25
N ALA A 76 19.54 -5.23 1.09
CA ALA A 76 20.56 -5.46 2.10
C ALA A 76 20.97 -6.93 2.10
N GLN A 77 22.27 -7.17 2.25
CA GLN A 77 22.81 -8.53 2.34
C GLN A 77 22.71 -9.04 3.79
N VAL A 78 22.29 -10.29 3.93
CA VAL A 78 22.21 -11.04 5.19
C VAL A 78 22.79 -12.44 5.00
N GLN A 79 23.10 -13.15 6.08
CA GLN A 79 23.52 -14.55 5.99
C GLN A 79 22.33 -15.47 5.79
N ASP A 80 21.23 -15.21 6.49
CA ASP A 80 19.99 -15.98 6.39
C ASP A 80 18.78 -15.04 6.56
N VAL A 81 17.98 -14.90 5.50
CA VAL A 81 16.74 -14.11 5.52
C VAL A 81 15.70 -14.62 6.53
N MET A 82 15.82 -15.87 6.99
CA MET A 82 14.95 -16.45 8.02
C MET A 82 15.34 -16.01 9.44
N ASP A 83 16.56 -15.46 9.64
CA ASP A 83 16.91 -14.77 10.87
C ASP A 83 16.26 -13.38 10.87
N LEU A 84 15.10 -13.30 11.52
CA LEU A 84 14.33 -12.06 11.63
C LEU A 84 15.12 -10.94 12.31
N LYS A 85 16.02 -11.26 13.26
CA LYS A 85 16.79 -10.25 13.97
C LYS A 85 17.88 -9.67 13.07
N GLU A 86 18.58 -10.50 12.32
CA GLU A 86 19.55 -10.06 11.31
C GLU A 86 18.84 -9.23 10.24
N SER A 87 17.74 -9.75 9.71
CA SER A 87 16.93 -9.08 8.69
C SER A 87 16.51 -7.68 9.16
N LEU A 88 15.80 -7.57 10.30
CA LEU A 88 15.34 -6.28 10.83
C LEU A 88 16.49 -5.31 11.16
N ALA A 89 17.70 -5.79 11.45
CA ALA A 89 18.85 -4.91 11.70
C ALA A 89 19.29 -4.16 10.43
N THR A 90 18.98 -4.68 9.24
CA THR A 90 19.32 -4.03 7.96
C THR A 90 18.38 -2.89 7.57
N LYS A 91 17.21 -2.82 8.19
CA LYS A 91 16.15 -1.83 7.91
C LYS A 91 16.62 -0.38 8.03
N ALA A 92 17.54 -0.10 8.95
CA ALA A 92 17.91 1.27 9.34
C ALA A 92 18.37 2.13 8.16
N GLU A 93 19.10 1.56 7.19
CA GLU A 93 19.55 2.33 6.03
C GLU A 93 18.39 2.65 5.07
N HIS A 94 17.44 1.73 4.89
CA HIS A 94 16.23 1.99 4.09
C HIS A 94 15.37 3.10 4.69
N GLU A 95 15.13 3.06 6.00
CA GLU A 95 14.39 4.11 6.72
C GLU A 95 15.08 5.47 6.61
N LYS A 96 16.41 5.48 6.73
CA LYS A 96 17.19 6.71 6.59
C LYS A 96 17.06 7.29 5.19
N MET A 97 17.13 6.48 4.13
CA MET A 97 16.88 6.95 2.76
C MET A 97 15.47 7.49 2.61
N THR A 98 14.47 6.78 3.14
CA THR A 98 13.06 7.20 3.14
C THR A 98 12.89 8.57 3.78
N HIS A 99 13.49 8.80 4.95
CA HIS A 99 13.49 10.10 5.61
C HIS A 99 14.19 11.19 4.80
N LEU A 100 15.33 10.90 4.19
CA LEU A 100 16.07 11.89 3.39
C LEU A 100 15.32 12.32 2.14
N ILE A 101 14.68 11.36 1.45
CA ILE A 101 13.86 11.63 0.27
C ILE A 101 12.62 12.44 0.68
N GLU A 102 11.92 12.03 1.72
CA GLU A 102 10.74 12.73 2.23
C GLU A 102 11.07 14.15 2.72
N GLN A 103 12.18 14.31 3.45
CA GLN A 103 12.65 15.62 3.91
C GLN A 103 12.98 16.53 2.73
N TYR A 104 13.66 16.01 1.71
CA TYR A 104 13.98 16.77 0.52
C TYR A 104 12.74 17.29 -0.21
N LEU A 105 11.69 16.46 -0.34
CA LEU A 105 10.41 16.88 -0.91
C LEU A 105 9.77 18.02 -0.07
N ARG A 106 9.74 17.87 1.26
CA ARG A 106 9.21 18.90 2.16
C ARG A 106 9.98 20.21 2.10
N GLU A 107 11.31 20.17 2.03
CA GLU A 107 12.16 21.36 1.87
C GLU A 107 11.87 22.11 0.57
N HIS A 108 11.37 21.41 -0.46
CA HIS A 108 10.90 21.97 -1.72
C HIS A 108 9.39 22.28 -1.73
N GLN A 109 8.77 22.37 -0.54
CA GLN A 109 7.36 22.73 -0.35
C GLN A 109 6.38 21.76 -1.02
N VAL A 110 6.76 20.49 -1.11
CA VAL A 110 5.88 19.42 -1.59
C VAL A 110 5.17 18.80 -0.39
N ASP A 111 3.84 18.80 -0.41
CA ASP A 111 3.03 18.06 0.56
C ASP A 111 3.26 16.55 0.38
N THR A 112 3.65 15.85 1.45
CA THR A 112 3.95 14.42 1.45
C THR A 112 3.09 13.63 2.43
N TYR A 113 2.93 12.33 2.16
CA TYR A 113 2.53 11.32 3.14
C TYR A 113 3.31 10.03 2.89
N THR A 114 4.00 9.53 3.91
CA THR A 114 4.99 8.47 3.71
C THR A 114 4.62 7.22 4.50
N LEU A 115 4.66 6.08 3.81
CA LEU A 115 4.55 4.75 4.38
C LEU A 115 5.88 4.03 4.24
N SER A 116 6.33 3.41 5.33
CA SER A 116 7.60 2.71 5.38
C SER A 116 7.44 1.21 5.61
N SER A 117 8.51 0.44 5.44
CA SER A 117 8.48 -1.03 5.47
C SER A 117 8.05 -1.66 6.80
N ASP A 118 8.20 -0.96 7.92
CA ASP A 118 7.90 -1.54 9.24
C ASP A 118 7.53 -0.45 10.26
N SER A 119 6.99 -0.86 11.42
CA SER A 119 6.54 0.02 12.49
C SER A 119 7.59 1.08 12.87
N CYS A 120 7.11 2.28 13.21
CA CYS A 120 7.92 3.35 13.78
C CYS A 120 8.67 2.87 15.03
N ALA A 121 9.95 3.21 15.09
CA ALA A 121 10.88 2.91 16.19
C ALA A 121 11.58 4.18 16.74
N ALA A 122 11.04 5.38 16.48
CA ALA A 122 11.65 6.65 16.87
C ALA A 122 11.76 6.87 18.39
N CYS A 123 11.07 6.06 19.20
CA CYS A 123 11.15 6.13 20.66
C CYS A 123 11.12 4.74 21.30
N ASP A 124 11.78 4.60 22.45
CA ASP A 124 11.83 3.34 23.20
C ASP A 124 10.44 2.84 23.61
N LYS A 125 9.55 3.77 23.99
CA LYS A 125 8.16 3.49 24.34
C LYS A 125 7.23 4.53 23.71
N CYS A 126 6.37 4.06 22.81
CA CYS A 126 5.39 4.92 22.15
C CYS A 126 4.44 5.58 23.16
N ALA A 127 4.01 6.80 22.83
CA ALA A 127 3.02 7.54 23.60
C ALA A 127 1.59 7.00 23.41
N TYR A 128 1.36 6.19 22.37
CA TYR A 128 0.08 5.55 22.11
C TYR A 128 -0.36 4.62 23.26
N PRO A 129 -1.66 4.56 23.60
CA PRO A 129 -2.75 5.43 23.17
C PRO A 129 -2.93 6.66 24.07
N LYS A 130 -2.01 6.91 25.02
CA LYS A 130 -2.22 7.83 26.15
C LYS A 130 -1.94 9.29 25.83
N ALA A 131 -1.09 9.56 24.84
CA ALA A 131 -0.69 10.90 24.45
C ALA A 131 -0.31 10.96 22.97
N ALA A 132 -0.30 12.17 22.40
CA ALA A 132 0.13 12.43 21.03
C ALA A 132 1.56 11.91 20.76
N CYS A 133 1.85 11.64 19.48
CA CYS A 133 3.18 11.24 19.05
C CYS A 133 4.22 12.29 19.47
N ARG A 134 5.38 11.84 19.99
CA ARG A 134 6.49 12.73 20.37
C ARG A 134 7.36 13.13 19.19
N HIS A 135 7.23 12.42 18.07
CA HIS A 135 8.01 12.59 16.85
C HIS A 135 7.10 12.58 15.62
N PRO A 136 6.08 13.47 15.53
CA PRO A 136 5.10 13.43 14.44
C PRO A 136 5.76 13.52 13.07
N GLU A 137 6.78 14.37 12.90
CA GLU A 137 7.51 14.58 11.65
C GLU A 137 8.43 13.42 11.22
N GLN A 138 8.68 12.45 12.11
CA GLN A 138 9.51 11.27 11.86
C GLN A 138 8.69 9.98 11.88
N MET A 139 7.40 10.07 12.21
CA MET A 139 6.55 8.89 12.36
C MET A 139 5.96 8.56 10.99
N PHE A 140 6.48 7.51 10.36
CA PHE A 140 5.88 6.91 9.19
C PHE A 140 5.08 5.66 9.59
N PRO A 141 3.81 5.56 9.18
CA PRO A 141 3.07 4.31 9.29
C PRO A 141 3.69 3.20 8.44
N CYS A 142 3.44 1.96 8.82
CA CYS A 142 3.88 0.80 8.03
C CYS A 142 2.97 0.60 6.80
N ILE A 143 3.49 0.11 5.67
CA ILE A 143 2.70 -0.10 4.44
C ILE A 143 1.50 -1.02 4.69
N GLU A 144 1.71 -2.17 5.32
CA GLU A 144 0.68 -3.16 5.64
C GLU A 144 -0.34 -2.61 6.64
N SER A 145 0.08 -1.67 7.50
CA SER A 145 -0.87 -0.98 8.40
C SER A 145 -1.95 -0.23 7.62
N HIS A 146 -1.69 0.17 6.37
CA HIS A 146 -2.64 0.88 5.52
C HIS A 146 -3.56 -0.05 4.72
N GLY A 147 -3.41 -1.37 4.84
CA GLY A 147 -4.17 -2.30 4.01
C GLY A 147 -3.48 -2.62 2.68
N ILE A 148 -2.25 -2.16 2.45
CA ILE A 148 -1.54 -2.34 1.19
C ILE A 148 -0.73 -3.64 1.24
N ILE A 149 -0.87 -4.47 0.21
CA ILE A 149 -0.07 -5.69 0.03
C ILE A 149 1.06 -5.36 -0.96
N VAL A 150 2.29 -5.19 -0.44
CA VAL A 150 3.47 -4.83 -1.25
C VAL A 150 3.69 -5.82 -2.39
N ALA A 151 3.47 -7.12 -2.16
CA ALA A 151 3.61 -8.15 -3.20
C ALA A 151 2.77 -7.86 -4.46
N ASN A 152 1.54 -7.35 -4.31
CA ASN A 152 0.67 -7.02 -5.45
C ASN A 152 1.25 -5.86 -6.27
N LEU A 153 1.84 -4.85 -5.60
CA LEU A 153 2.51 -3.73 -6.29
C LEU A 153 3.75 -4.22 -7.02
N VAL A 154 4.55 -5.06 -6.36
CA VAL A 154 5.78 -5.60 -6.94
C VAL A 154 5.49 -6.43 -8.18
N GLU A 155 4.47 -7.30 -8.14
CA GLU A 155 4.01 -8.05 -9.30
C GLU A 155 3.49 -7.13 -10.42
N LYS A 156 2.62 -6.16 -10.08
CA LYS A 156 2.03 -5.22 -11.04
C LYS A 156 3.08 -4.41 -11.80
N PHE A 157 4.13 -3.97 -11.12
CA PHE A 157 5.19 -3.14 -11.70
C PHE A 157 6.45 -3.93 -12.09
N ALA A 158 6.39 -5.26 -12.08
CA ALA A 158 7.50 -6.15 -12.43
C ALA A 158 8.81 -5.83 -11.69
N MET A 159 8.70 -5.51 -10.40
CA MET A 159 9.84 -5.32 -9.50
C MET A 159 10.24 -6.65 -8.86
N ASP A 160 11.41 -6.71 -8.24
CA ASP A 160 11.87 -7.92 -7.56
C ASP A 160 11.47 -7.90 -6.08
N TYR A 161 10.79 -8.96 -5.64
CA TYR A 161 10.44 -9.16 -4.23
C TYR A 161 11.48 -10.03 -3.49
N PHE A 162 12.14 -10.93 -4.22
CA PHE A 162 13.04 -11.94 -3.66
C PHE A 162 14.28 -12.11 -4.55
N LEU A 163 15.46 -11.95 -3.94
CA LEU A 163 16.76 -12.01 -4.61
C LEU A 163 17.62 -13.19 -4.13
N GLY A 164 16.98 -14.21 -3.55
CA GLY A 164 17.65 -15.34 -2.92
C GLY A 164 17.74 -15.20 -1.39
N GLU A 165 18.26 -16.24 -0.75
CA GLU A 165 18.27 -16.40 0.73
C GLU A 165 19.29 -15.52 1.47
N GLN A 166 20.03 -14.66 0.75
CA GLN A 166 21.07 -13.79 1.29
C GLN A 166 20.76 -12.30 1.11
N TYR A 167 19.57 -11.96 0.60
CA TYR A 167 19.20 -10.57 0.33
C TYR A 167 17.79 -10.27 0.79
N ILE A 168 17.65 -9.19 1.55
CA ILE A 168 16.36 -8.61 1.93
C ILE A 168 16.07 -7.42 1.01
N VAL A 169 14.82 -7.33 0.54
CA VAL A 169 14.32 -6.17 -0.20
C VAL A 169 13.37 -5.39 0.72
N TRP A 170 13.72 -4.12 0.97
CA TRP A 170 12.91 -3.18 1.73
C TRP A 170 12.17 -2.25 0.80
N PHE A 171 10.97 -1.82 1.18
CA PHE A 171 10.06 -1.01 0.34
C PHE A 171 9.49 0.20 1.08
N SER A 172 9.36 1.33 0.38
CA SER A 172 8.68 2.52 0.89
C SER A 172 7.80 3.16 -0.19
N LEU A 173 6.73 3.82 0.26
CA LEU A 173 5.82 4.58 -0.56
C LEU A 173 5.80 6.02 -0.06
N ILE A 174 6.13 6.98 -0.91
CA ILE A 174 6.02 8.41 -0.61
C ILE A 174 4.95 8.98 -1.53
N PHE A 175 3.78 9.29 -0.98
CA PHE A 175 2.70 9.99 -1.66
C PHE A 175 3.03 11.48 -1.66
N PHE A 176 2.84 12.16 -2.78
CA PHE A 176 3.15 13.58 -2.90
C PHE A 176 2.19 14.31 -3.84
N LYS A 177 2.00 15.61 -3.62
CA LYS A 177 1.26 16.48 -4.54
C LYS A 177 2.14 16.99 -5.66
N ASN A 178 1.60 17.07 -6.87
CA ASN A 178 2.25 17.68 -8.01
C ASN A 178 1.98 19.19 -8.01
N ALA A 179 3.02 19.99 -8.25
CA ALA A 179 2.89 21.45 -8.38
C ALA A 179 2.03 21.88 -9.59
N GLU A 180 1.89 21.01 -10.61
CA GLU A 180 1.16 21.32 -11.84
C GLU A 180 -0.36 21.44 -11.65
N ARG A 181 -0.92 21.00 -10.52
CA ARG A 181 -2.36 21.06 -10.26
C ARG A 181 -2.84 22.42 -9.72
N GLN A 182 -1.93 23.37 -9.46
CA GLN A 182 -2.28 24.68 -8.87
C GLN A 182 -2.67 25.76 -9.90
N THR A 183 -2.64 25.49 -11.21
CA THR A 183 -2.85 26.52 -12.25
C THR A 183 -4.18 26.42 -13.02
N SER A 184 -5.07 25.47 -12.75
CA SER A 184 -6.24 25.21 -13.60
C SER A 184 -7.64 25.56 -13.04
N THR A 185 -7.73 26.26 -11.91
CA THR A 185 -9.01 26.76 -11.39
C THR A 185 -8.95 28.24 -11.05
N ASP A 186 -8.95 29.10 -12.06
CA ASP A 186 -9.41 30.50 -11.99
C ASP A 186 -9.38 31.16 -13.38
N THR A 187 -10.26 30.72 -14.28
CA THR A 187 -10.76 31.55 -15.38
C THR A 187 -12.17 31.08 -15.75
N VAL A 188 -13.17 31.71 -15.13
CA VAL A 188 -14.50 31.80 -15.74
C VAL A 188 -14.39 32.93 -16.76
N GLU A 189 -14.30 32.59 -18.05
CA GLU A 189 -14.52 33.56 -19.13
C GLU A 189 -16.00 33.96 -19.10
N GLU A 190 -16.28 35.17 -18.62
CA GLU A 190 -17.55 35.86 -18.89
C GLU A 190 -17.59 36.23 -20.38
N THR A 191 -18.54 35.68 -21.13
CA THR A 191 -18.81 36.13 -22.51
C THR A 191 -19.68 37.39 -22.48
N PRO A 192 -19.27 38.50 -23.12
CA PRO A 192 -20.08 39.71 -23.21
C PRO A 192 -21.23 39.55 -24.21
N GLU A 193 -22.39 40.09 -23.84
CA GLU A 193 -23.51 40.39 -24.74
C GLU A 193 -23.04 41.31 -25.88
N ASP A 194 -23.43 41.02 -27.13
CA ASP A 194 -23.63 42.10 -28.10
C ASP A 194 -24.76 41.79 -29.09
N SER A 195 -25.67 42.74 -29.16
CA SER A 195 -26.85 42.80 -29.99
C SER A 195 -26.50 43.30 -31.40
N ALA A 196 -26.95 42.61 -32.44
CA ALA A 196 -27.15 43.22 -33.75
C ALA A 196 -28.27 42.50 -34.53
N GLU A 197 -29.38 43.21 -34.71
CA GLU A 197 -30.45 42.90 -35.66
C GLU A 197 -30.02 43.15 -37.12
N TYR A 198 -30.83 42.62 -38.04
CA TYR A 198 -30.98 42.97 -39.46
C TYR A 198 -29.96 42.31 -40.41
N GLU A 199 -30.31 41.56 -41.46
CA GLU A 199 -31.28 41.86 -42.52
C GLU A 199 -31.68 40.59 -43.33
N SER A 200 -32.76 40.74 -44.10
CA SER A 200 -33.64 39.85 -44.88
C SER A 200 -33.07 38.86 -45.92
N LEU A 201 -33.88 37.82 -46.25
CA LEU A 201 -34.49 37.45 -47.58
C LEU A 201 -35.07 36.00 -47.49
N GLN A 202 -36.40 35.77 -47.51
CA GLN A 202 -37.24 35.36 -48.69
C GLN A 202 -36.58 34.24 -49.53
N GLU A 203 -37.08 32.99 -49.68
CA GLU A 203 -38.36 32.42 -50.16
C GLU A 203 -38.17 30.87 -50.10
N THR A 204 -39.08 29.98 -49.70
CA THR A 204 -40.26 29.46 -50.43
C THR A 204 -40.89 28.34 -49.58
N GLU A 205 -42.22 28.28 -49.53
CA GLU A 205 -42.99 27.16 -48.98
C GLU A 205 -43.15 26.02 -50.00
N GLU A 206 -43.29 24.77 -49.54
CA GLU A 206 -44.39 23.82 -49.85
C GLU A 206 -44.17 22.42 -49.20
N PRO A 207 -45.23 21.62 -48.95
CA PRO A 207 -45.37 20.78 -47.74
C PRO A 207 -45.50 19.25 -48.02
N LEU A 208 -45.94 18.50 -46.99
CA LEU A 208 -46.44 17.09 -46.93
C LEU A 208 -45.43 16.09 -46.31
N SER A 209 -45.78 15.11 -45.46
CA SER A 209 -47.06 14.59 -44.95
C SER A 209 -46.82 13.69 -43.71
N ALA A 210 -47.86 13.50 -42.91
CA ALA A 210 -47.97 12.56 -41.78
C ALA A 210 -47.83 11.08 -42.19
N GLY A 211 -47.47 10.22 -41.22
CA GLY A 211 -47.57 8.76 -41.36
C GLY A 211 -46.91 7.96 -40.24
N ASP A 212 -47.65 7.79 -39.15
CA ASP A 212 -47.81 6.58 -38.32
C ASP A 212 -46.63 5.82 -37.68
N VAL A 213 -46.73 5.78 -36.34
CA VAL A 213 -46.12 4.84 -35.38
C VAL A 213 -46.82 3.47 -35.47
N PRO A 214 -46.13 2.37 -35.14
CA PRO A 214 -46.80 1.30 -34.40
C PRO A 214 -46.12 0.95 -33.07
N GLU A 215 -46.99 0.81 -32.08
CA GLU A 215 -46.80 0.21 -30.76
C GLU A 215 -46.74 -1.33 -30.82
N GLY A 216 -46.22 -1.94 -29.74
CA GLY A 216 -46.53 -3.32 -29.29
C GLY A 216 -45.65 -4.40 -29.92
N GLU A 217 -45.23 -5.47 -29.24
CA GLU A 217 -45.90 -6.20 -28.17
C GLU A 217 -44.90 -6.91 -27.22
N GLU A 218 -45.36 -7.10 -25.99
CA GLU A 218 -44.80 -7.95 -24.93
C GLU A 218 -44.87 -9.46 -25.29
N SER A 219 -44.02 -10.28 -24.68
CA SER A 219 -44.44 -11.61 -24.20
C SER A 219 -43.53 -12.14 -23.09
N GLN A 220 -44.16 -12.87 -22.17
CA GLN A 220 -43.72 -13.23 -20.83
C GLN A 220 -42.99 -14.58 -20.75
N ALA A 221 -42.11 -14.66 -19.75
CA ALA A 221 -41.85 -15.74 -18.78
C ALA A 221 -41.87 -17.22 -19.20
N LEU A 222 -40.79 -17.95 -18.87
CA LEU A 222 -40.85 -19.29 -18.24
C LEU A 222 -39.71 -19.46 -17.22
N VAL A 223 -40.08 -20.06 -16.10
CA VAL A 223 -39.31 -20.53 -14.93
C VAL A 223 -38.92 -22.00 -15.13
N ASP A 224 -37.78 -22.41 -14.57
CA ASP A 224 -37.45 -23.74 -13.99
C ASP A 224 -35.97 -23.66 -13.53
N ASP A 225 -35.62 -23.54 -12.23
CA ASP A 225 -35.53 -24.53 -11.15
C ASP A 225 -34.49 -25.66 -11.32
N GLN A 226 -33.67 -25.84 -10.25
CA GLN A 226 -32.83 -27.01 -9.87
C GLN A 226 -31.51 -27.23 -10.66
N GLU A 227 -30.36 -27.66 -10.12
CA GLU A 227 -29.85 -28.14 -8.82
C GLU A 227 -28.30 -28.08 -8.92
N ASN A 228 -27.59 -27.45 -7.98
CA ASN A 228 -26.66 -28.06 -7.02
C ASN A 228 -25.94 -29.37 -7.44
N GLU A 229 -24.64 -29.29 -7.77
CA GLU A 229 -23.69 -30.41 -7.63
C GLU A 229 -22.34 -29.91 -7.02
N GLU A 230 -22.23 -30.19 -5.72
CA GLU A 230 -21.06 -30.67 -4.97
C GLU A 230 -19.64 -30.14 -5.30
N SER A 231 -19.17 -29.22 -4.45
CA SER A 231 -17.74 -29.00 -4.20
C SER A 231 -17.28 -30.02 -3.14
N GLN A 232 -16.41 -30.95 -3.53
CA GLN A 232 -15.81 -31.92 -2.61
C GLN A 232 -14.87 -31.24 -1.60
N PRO A 233 -14.84 -31.69 -0.34
CA PRO A 233 -13.92 -31.19 0.67
C PRO A 233 -12.50 -31.77 0.45
N PHE A 234 -11.48 -30.92 0.58
CA PHE A 234 -10.09 -31.35 0.69
C PHE A 234 -9.94 -32.21 1.96
N GLU A 235 -9.65 -33.49 1.76
CA GLU A 235 -9.32 -34.42 2.83
C GLU A 235 -8.01 -34.00 3.52
N ASN A 236 -8.05 -34.12 4.83
CA ASN A 236 -7.04 -33.75 5.80
C ASN A 236 -6.28 -35.04 6.13
N ASP A 237 -5.09 -35.24 5.56
CA ASP A 237 -4.24 -36.39 5.90
C ASP A 237 -3.53 -36.15 7.25
N GLN A 238 -4.23 -36.53 8.32
CA GLN A 238 -3.65 -36.91 9.60
C GLN A 238 -4.16 -38.30 9.98
N GLU A 239 -3.29 -39.30 9.99
CA GLU A 239 -3.02 -40.23 11.11
C GLU A 239 -2.48 -41.60 10.65
N GLY A 240 -1.55 -42.16 11.44
CA GLY A 240 -1.08 -43.54 11.30
C GLY A 240 0.34 -43.76 11.87
N LYS A 241 0.62 -43.36 13.11
CA LYS A 241 0.70 -44.24 14.31
C LYS A 241 1.76 -45.37 14.30
N GLU A 242 2.69 -45.19 15.24
CA GLU A 242 3.20 -46.16 16.24
C GLU A 242 4.00 -47.40 15.81
N ARG A 243 5.24 -47.48 16.32
CA ARG A 243 5.66 -48.59 17.19
C ARG A 243 6.78 -48.22 18.16
N GLN A 244 6.51 -48.51 19.44
CA GLN A 244 7.44 -48.56 20.58
C GLN A 244 8.51 -49.64 20.42
N THR A 245 9.66 -49.44 21.09
CA THR A 245 10.25 -50.29 22.15
C THR A 245 11.44 -49.51 22.73
N ASP A 246 11.44 -49.14 24.02
CA ASP A 246 12.16 -49.83 25.14
C ASP A 246 13.69 -49.88 24.88
N GLU A 247 14.61 -49.48 25.77
CA GLU A 247 14.72 -49.70 27.21
C GLU A 247 16.02 -48.99 27.72
N THR A 248 16.04 -48.50 28.97
CA THR A 248 17.16 -48.45 29.97
C THR A 248 18.56 -47.91 29.57
N ASP A 249 19.36 -47.18 30.34
CA ASP A 249 19.67 -47.14 31.78
C ASP A 249 20.51 -45.86 32.06
N GLN A 250 20.20 -45.09 33.10
CA GLN A 250 20.90 -45.00 34.39
C GLN A 250 22.32 -44.39 34.42
N ASP A 251 22.39 -43.38 35.30
CA ASP A 251 23.49 -42.97 36.19
C ASP A 251 24.72 -42.21 35.68
N GLY A 252 25.07 -41.15 36.41
CA GLY A 252 26.44 -40.63 36.42
C GLY A 252 26.69 -39.14 36.71
N GLN A 253 26.19 -38.61 37.82
CA GLN A 253 26.95 -37.75 38.76
C GLN A 253 27.54 -36.37 38.31
N LYS A 254 27.00 -35.30 38.90
CA LYS A 254 27.60 -33.95 39.13
C LYS A 254 28.80 -34.02 40.13
N PRO A 255 29.48 -32.89 40.48
CA PRO A 255 30.04 -31.78 39.71
C PRO A 255 31.52 -31.47 40.12
N GLY A 256 32.22 -30.60 39.40
CA GLY A 256 33.57 -30.14 39.79
C GLY A 256 33.83 -28.67 39.43
N THR A 257 33.93 -27.85 40.46
CA THR A 257 34.28 -26.41 40.47
C THR A 257 35.81 -26.19 40.44
N ALA A 258 36.28 -25.17 39.71
CA ALA A 258 37.43 -24.27 40.02
C ALA A 258 37.63 -23.32 38.80
N SER A 259 37.36 -22.02 38.83
CA SER A 259 38.00 -20.88 39.54
C SER A 259 39.44 -20.58 39.08
N LYS A 260 39.62 -19.40 38.45
CA LYS A 260 40.79 -18.49 38.36
C LYS A 260 42.15 -19.13 38.02
N VAL A 261 42.89 -18.69 37.00
CA VAL A 261 43.51 -17.37 36.74
C VAL A 261 43.86 -17.30 35.26
#